data_AF-W4EC86-F1
#
_entry.id   AF-W4EC86-F1
#
_cell.length_a   1.000
_cell.length_b   1.000
_cell.length_c   1.000
_cell.angle_alpha   90.00
_cell.angle_beta   90.00
_cell.angle_gamma   90.00
#
_symmetry.space_group_name_H-M   'P 1'
#
loop_
_entity.id
_entity.type
_entity.pdbx_description
1 polymer ?
#
loop_
_entity_poly.entity_id
_entity_poly.type
_entity_poly.pdbx_seq_one_letter_code
_entity_poly.pdbx_strand_id
1 'polypeptide(L)'
;MGDNMKKILLPILLIMQILLACSNNDNNNIAIKSKSVERPLEIEQVTWEASIQLAISANEYKGGISEIDIIGLKTTAESLKGFVKQTDAEQKLINAVDQMVNGKYQSIMGSGKEIQNKGVKDFEVGRENVVSIVGEDALNPGNLRKDFIKDLGKELKDPKKISYIDDYMKENRLKARDVQFDMENNLDKNFVVEGTATLDDYYNYGFGNEIEDIYFCARVVPDDGSDSWYLYFERRSFKDLFEALKSGSIYVSATSEIPSYKYVKGQGNMAQVREVEFK
;
A
#
# COMPACT_ATOMS: atom_id res chain seq x y z
N MET A 1 6.08 -21.39 -25.82
CA MET A 1 6.23 -19.95 -25.50
C MET A 1 6.88 -19.27 -26.71
N GLY A 2 6.10 -18.52 -27.47
CA GLY A 2 6.52 -18.00 -28.79
C GLY A 2 7.42 -16.77 -28.71
N ASP A 3 8.24 -16.58 -29.76
CA ASP A 3 9.28 -15.53 -29.90
C ASP A 3 8.81 -14.08 -29.65
N ASN A 4 7.50 -13.82 -29.70
CA ASN A 4 6.95 -12.51 -29.35
C ASN A 4 7.09 -12.17 -27.86
N MET A 5 7.14 -13.17 -26.98
CA MET A 5 7.32 -12.96 -25.53
C MET A 5 8.75 -12.54 -25.18
N LYS A 6 9.74 -13.06 -25.91
CA LYS A 6 11.16 -12.71 -25.74
C LYS A 6 11.48 -11.28 -26.17
N LYS A 7 10.77 -10.74 -27.17
CA LYS A 7 10.95 -9.35 -27.64
C LYS A 7 10.43 -8.30 -26.65
N ILE A 8 9.48 -8.67 -25.78
CA ILE A 8 8.91 -7.79 -24.75
C ILE A 8 9.71 -7.91 -23.43
N LEU A 9 10.21 -9.10 -23.09
CA LEU A 9 10.93 -9.36 -21.84
C LEU A 9 12.34 -8.75 -21.78
N LEU A 10 13.05 -8.67 -22.92
CA LEU A 10 14.44 -8.20 -22.96
C LEU A 10 14.63 -6.71 -22.63
N PRO A 11 13.81 -5.76 -23.15
CA PRO A 11 13.90 -4.37 -22.71
C PRO A 11 13.48 -4.20 -21.24
N ILE A 12 12.53 -5.01 -20.74
CA ILE A 12 12.04 -4.92 -19.36
C ILE A 12 13.10 -5.35 -18.32
N LEU A 13 13.95 -6.32 -18.66
CA LEU A 13 15.07 -6.72 -17.80
C LEU A 13 16.15 -5.63 -17.70
N LEU A 14 16.31 -4.83 -18.76
CA LEU A 14 17.26 -3.70 -18.81
C LEU A 14 16.77 -2.50 -17.96
N ILE A 15 15.45 -2.31 -17.85
CA ILE A 15 14.79 -1.30 -17.00
C ILE A 15 15.13 -1.50 -15.52
N MET A 16 15.22 -2.76 -15.06
CA MET A 16 15.55 -3.06 -13.66
C MET A 16 16.99 -2.73 -13.26
N GLN A 17 17.95 -2.74 -14.20
CA GLN A 17 19.35 -2.44 -13.89
C GLN A 17 19.65 -0.94 -13.83
N ILE A 18 18.87 -0.11 -14.53
CA ILE A 18 19.05 1.35 -14.54
C ILE A 18 18.48 1.97 -13.25
N LEU A 19 17.41 1.40 -12.69
CA LEU A 19 16.83 1.83 -11.40
C LEU A 19 17.80 1.70 -10.22
N LEU A 20 18.76 0.76 -10.29
CA LEU A 20 19.80 0.57 -9.27
C LEU A 20 20.92 1.64 -9.32
N ALA A 21 21.08 2.36 -10.42
CA ALA A 21 22.21 3.28 -10.61
C ALA A 21 21.92 4.75 -10.21
N CYS A 22 20.65 5.11 -9.95
CA CYS A 22 20.25 6.50 -9.67
C CYS A 22 20.01 6.84 -8.19
N SER A 23 20.34 5.92 -7.26
CA SER A 23 20.08 6.10 -5.83
C SER A 23 21.37 6.33 -5.04
N ASN A 24 21.85 7.58 -5.02
CA ASN A 24 22.74 8.10 -3.99
C ASN A 24 22.46 9.60 -3.85
N ASN A 25 21.52 9.97 -2.98
CA ASN A 25 21.60 11.25 -2.27
C ASN A 25 20.66 11.24 -1.06
N ASP A 26 21.25 11.37 0.12
CA ASP A 26 20.60 11.55 1.41
C ASP A 26 19.72 12.80 1.42
N ASN A 27 18.65 12.81 2.24
CA ASN A 27 18.29 14.00 3.01
C ASN A 27 17.28 13.77 4.14
N ASN A 28 17.58 14.51 5.22
CA ASN A 28 16.98 14.62 6.55
C ASN A 28 15.47 14.88 6.62
N ASN A 29 14.83 14.25 7.61
CA ASN A 29 13.41 14.35 7.93
C ASN A 29 13.13 15.43 8.99
N ILE A 30 12.30 16.43 8.66
CA ILE A 30 11.64 17.33 9.62
C ILE A 30 10.17 16.91 9.68
N ALA A 31 9.74 16.37 10.82
CA ALA A 31 8.38 15.89 11.02
C ALA A 31 7.39 17.06 11.20
N ILE A 32 6.64 17.37 10.16
CA ILE A 32 5.42 18.19 10.26
C ILE A 32 4.28 17.22 10.59
N LYS A 33 3.72 17.33 11.80
CA LYS A 33 2.51 16.59 12.19
C LYS A 33 1.31 17.20 11.47
N SER A 34 1.05 16.74 10.25
CA SER A 34 -0.21 16.98 9.57
C SER A 34 -1.23 15.89 9.88
N LYS A 35 -2.51 16.25 9.83
CA LYS A 35 -3.63 15.40 10.22
C LYS A 35 -3.86 14.40 9.08
N SER A 36 -3.39 13.16 9.25
CA SER A 36 -3.55 12.10 8.26
C SER A 36 -5.02 11.89 7.93
N VAL A 37 -5.38 11.91 6.64
CA VAL A 37 -6.71 11.52 6.19
C VAL A 37 -6.81 10.00 6.32
N GLU A 38 -7.78 9.54 7.12
CA GLU A 38 -8.06 8.12 7.24
C GLU A 38 -8.66 7.58 5.94
N ARG A 39 -8.26 6.36 5.56
CA ARG A 39 -8.81 5.65 4.41
C ARG A 39 -10.32 5.45 4.61
N PRO A 40 -11.19 5.86 3.66
CA PRO A 40 -12.60 5.51 3.70
C PRO A 40 -12.81 3.99 3.69
N LEU A 41 -13.76 3.51 4.49
CA LEU A 41 -14.06 2.08 4.65
C LEU A 41 -14.57 1.42 3.36
N GLU A 42 -15.03 2.22 2.40
CA GLU A 42 -15.49 1.77 1.11
C GLU A 42 -14.33 1.47 0.15
N ILE A 43 -13.11 1.89 0.45
CA ILE A 43 -11.95 1.74 -0.44
C ILE A 43 -11.03 0.68 0.12
N GLU A 44 -10.81 -0.44 -0.57
CA GLU A 44 -9.91 -1.48 -0.11
C GLU A 44 -8.48 -0.96 0.14
N GLN A 45 -7.77 -1.53 1.11
CA GLN A 45 -6.42 -1.08 1.50
C GLN A 45 -5.46 -1.07 0.29
N VAL A 46 -5.48 -2.14 -0.51
CA VAL A 46 -4.63 -2.24 -1.71
C VAL A 46 -4.97 -1.16 -2.73
N THR A 47 -6.26 -0.88 -2.96
CA THR A 47 -6.73 0.17 -3.87
C THR A 47 -6.27 1.55 -3.39
N TRP A 48 -6.42 1.81 -2.08
CA TRP A 48 -6.02 3.07 -1.45
C TRP A 48 -4.52 3.31 -1.59
N GLU A 49 -3.70 2.32 -1.22
CA GLU A 49 -2.24 2.43 -1.29
C GLU A 49 -1.76 2.57 -2.73
N ALA A 50 -2.25 1.72 -3.65
CA ALA A 50 -1.92 1.82 -5.07
C ALA A 50 -2.24 3.20 -5.65
N SER A 51 -3.41 3.73 -5.33
CA SER A 51 -3.86 5.05 -5.79
C SER A 51 -2.95 6.17 -5.30
N ILE A 52 -2.61 6.19 -4.00
CA ILE A 52 -1.73 7.21 -3.41
C ILE A 52 -0.33 7.13 -4.02
N GLN A 53 0.24 5.93 -4.12
CA GLN A 53 1.61 5.76 -4.62
C GLN A 53 1.74 6.14 -6.10
N LEU A 54 0.71 5.85 -6.91
CA LEU A 54 0.63 6.31 -8.30
C LEU A 54 0.49 7.83 -8.39
N ALA A 55 -0.35 8.43 -7.53
CA ALA A 55 -0.54 9.88 -7.50
C ALA A 55 0.74 10.63 -7.10
N ILE A 56 1.45 10.18 -6.05
CA ILE A 56 2.77 10.74 -5.67
C ILE A 56 3.74 10.63 -6.84
N SER A 57 3.80 9.46 -7.49
CA SER A 57 4.72 9.21 -8.61
C SER A 57 4.45 10.14 -9.80
N ALA A 58 3.17 10.38 -10.13
CA ALA A 58 2.78 11.32 -11.18
C ALA A 58 3.10 12.77 -10.81
N ASN A 59 2.92 13.14 -9.53
CA ASN A 59 3.18 14.48 -9.01
C ASN A 59 4.68 14.82 -9.05
N GLU A 60 5.53 13.88 -8.61
CA GLU A 60 6.98 14.08 -8.55
C GLU A 60 7.70 13.95 -9.87
N TYR A 61 7.02 13.55 -10.94
CA TYR A 61 7.65 13.41 -12.25
C TYR A 61 8.10 14.79 -12.78
N LYS A 62 9.42 15.03 -12.71
CA LYS A 62 10.10 16.28 -13.07
C LYS A 62 10.74 16.27 -14.47
N GLY A 63 10.42 15.27 -15.32
CA GLY A 63 10.86 15.27 -16.73
C GLY A 63 12.33 14.91 -16.97
N GLY A 64 12.98 14.21 -16.04
CA GLY A 64 14.40 13.83 -16.15
C GLY A 64 14.68 12.32 -16.14
N ILE A 65 13.64 11.48 -16.12
CA ILE A 65 13.79 10.02 -16.16
C ILE A 65 13.22 9.52 -17.48
N SER A 66 13.85 8.49 -18.06
CA SER A 66 13.56 7.95 -19.39
C SER A 66 12.05 7.82 -19.67
N GLU A 67 11.63 8.06 -20.92
CA GLU A 67 10.23 7.95 -21.40
C GLU A 67 9.49 6.67 -20.95
N ILE A 68 10.26 5.64 -20.61
CA ILE A 68 9.82 4.36 -20.08
C ILE A 68 9.03 4.49 -18.75
N ASP A 69 9.34 5.47 -17.90
CA ASP A 69 8.75 5.55 -16.56
C ASP A 69 7.31 6.06 -16.58
N ILE A 70 7.01 7.08 -17.40
CA ILE A 70 5.65 7.64 -17.48
C ILE A 70 4.68 6.69 -18.20
N ILE A 71 5.18 5.89 -19.15
CA ILE A 71 4.42 4.81 -19.80
C ILE A 71 4.10 3.71 -18.79
N GLY A 72 5.06 3.35 -17.93
CA GLY A 72 4.87 2.39 -16.84
C GLY A 72 3.76 2.83 -15.89
N LEU A 73 3.82 4.08 -15.41
CA LEU A 73 2.78 4.66 -14.53
C LEU A 73 1.39 4.62 -15.17
N LYS A 74 1.28 5.04 -16.44
CA LYS A 74 0.02 4.98 -17.18
C LYS A 74 -0.53 3.55 -17.24
N THR A 75 0.33 2.59 -17.59
CA THR A 75 -0.08 1.18 -17.70
C THR A 75 -0.57 0.64 -16.36
N THR A 76 0.12 0.96 -15.26
CA THR A 76 -0.28 0.53 -13.90
C THR A 76 -1.61 1.16 -13.49
N ALA A 77 -1.84 2.44 -13.78
CA ALA A 77 -3.13 3.10 -13.51
C ALA A 77 -4.28 2.47 -14.32
N GLU A 78 -4.05 2.13 -15.59
CA GLU A 78 -5.04 1.42 -16.41
C GLU A 78 -5.34 0.01 -15.86
N SER A 79 -4.31 -0.70 -15.40
CA SER A 79 -4.48 -2.01 -14.77
C SER A 79 -5.27 -1.94 -13.45
N LEU A 80 -5.12 -0.86 -12.67
CA LEU A 80 -5.88 -0.66 -11.43
C LEU A 80 -7.39 -0.57 -11.70
N LYS A 81 -7.82 0.02 -12.81
CA LYS A 81 -9.23 0.00 -13.25
C LYS A 81 -9.76 -1.40 -13.52
N GLY A 82 -8.89 -2.35 -13.86
CA GLY A 82 -9.24 -3.74 -14.13
C GLY A 82 -9.48 -4.58 -12.87
N PHE A 83 -9.21 -4.05 -11.67
CA PHE A 83 -9.48 -4.77 -10.42
C PHE A 83 -10.99 -4.96 -10.20
N VAL A 84 -11.39 -6.20 -9.90
CA VAL A 84 -12.79 -6.66 -9.89
C VAL A 84 -13.53 -6.21 -8.62
N LYS A 85 -14.79 -5.76 -8.80
CA LYS A 85 -15.75 -5.28 -7.79
C LYS A 85 -15.30 -4.02 -7.03
N GLN A 86 -15.13 -2.92 -7.76
CA GLN A 86 -14.91 -1.61 -7.17
C GLN A 86 -16.20 -1.06 -6.57
N THR A 87 -16.11 -0.50 -5.37
CA THR A 87 -17.17 0.38 -4.83
C THR A 87 -17.19 1.70 -5.59
N ASP A 88 -18.26 2.49 -5.44
CA ASP A 88 -18.33 3.83 -6.03
C ASP A 88 -17.20 4.75 -5.54
N ALA A 89 -16.76 4.58 -4.30
CA ALA A 89 -15.66 5.34 -3.71
C ALA A 89 -14.31 4.94 -4.34
N GLU A 90 -14.07 3.64 -4.55
CA GLU A 90 -12.88 3.14 -5.25
C GLU A 90 -12.84 3.63 -6.68
N GLN A 91 -13.96 3.50 -7.39
CA GLN A 91 -14.05 3.94 -8.78
C GLN A 91 -13.76 5.44 -8.91
N LYS A 92 -14.27 6.24 -7.97
CA LYS A 92 -14.00 7.69 -7.90
C LYS A 92 -12.51 7.98 -7.71
N LEU A 93 -11.86 7.31 -6.75
CA LEU A 93 -10.43 7.49 -6.49
C LEU A 93 -9.58 7.03 -7.69
N ILE A 94 -9.85 5.83 -8.22
CA ILE A 94 -9.14 5.26 -9.37
C ILE A 94 -9.26 6.17 -10.59
N ASN A 95 -10.45 6.71 -10.86
CA ASN A 95 -10.66 7.62 -11.98
C ASN A 95 -9.92 8.95 -11.80
N ALA A 96 -9.85 9.48 -10.58
CA ALA A 96 -9.09 10.69 -10.28
C ALA A 96 -7.58 10.47 -10.51
N VAL A 97 -7.04 9.35 -10.02
CA VAL A 97 -5.63 8.97 -10.23
C VAL A 97 -5.33 8.72 -11.70
N ASP A 98 -6.19 8.01 -12.42
CA ASP A 98 -6.02 7.77 -13.85
C ASP A 98 -6.04 9.07 -14.65
N GLN A 99 -6.97 9.99 -14.34
CA GLN A 99 -7.01 11.30 -14.99
C GLN A 99 -5.72 12.08 -14.73
N MET A 100 -5.22 12.06 -13.48
CA MET A 100 -3.96 12.69 -13.11
C MET A 100 -2.78 12.10 -13.90
N VAL A 101 -2.61 10.78 -13.89
CA VAL A 101 -1.52 10.07 -14.57
C VAL A 101 -1.59 10.27 -16.09
N ASN A 102 -2.78 10.17 -16.69
CA ASN A 102 -2.97 10.36 -18.13
C ASN A 102 -2.74 11.82 -18.56
N GLY A 103 -3.21 12.78 -17.76
CA GLY A 103 -2.92 14.19 -17.98
C GLY A 103 -1.42 14.46 -17.97
N LYS A 104 -0.71 13.93 -16.98
CA LYS A 104 0.76 14.02 -16.89
C LYS A 104 1.42 13.41 -18.13
N TYR A 105 1.04 12.19 -18.51
CA TYR A 105 1.52 11.52 -19.71
C TYR A 105 1.33 12.39 -20.97
N GLN A 106 0.13 12.94 -21.19
CA GLN A 106 -0.15 13.78 -22.36
C GLN A 106 0.61 15.11 -22.34
N SER A 107 0.83 15.70 -21.15
CA SER A 107 1.61 16.93 -21.02
C SER A 107 3.07 16.78 -21.49
N ILE A 108 3.60 15.56 -21.39
CA ILE A 108 4.99 15.23 -21.74
C ILE A 108 5.06 14.64 -23.16
N MET A 109 4.26 13.61 -23.42
CA MET A 109 4.34 12.77 -24.63
C MET A 109 3.39 13.20 -25.74
N GLY A 110 2.48 14.14 -25.47
CA GLY A 110 1.51 14.63 -26.44
C GLY A 110 2.17 15.28 -27.65
N SER A 111 1.73 14.89 -28.86
CA SER A 111 2.19 15.50 -30.11
C SER A 111 1.52 16.84 -30.35
N GLY A 112 2.18 17.91 -29.90
CA GLY A 112 1.78 19.28 -30.16
C GLY A 112 1.25 20.02 -28.93
N LYS A 113 1.37 21.36 -28.98
CA LYS A 113 1.12 22.24 -27.83
C LYS A 113 -0.30 22.13 -27.29
N GLU A 114 -1.30 21.92 -28.15
CA GLU A 114 -2.69 21.79 -27.73
C GLU A 114 -2.91 20.56 -26.85
N ILE A 115 -2.38 19.41 -27.27
CA ILE A 115 -2.45 18.14 -26.51
C ILE A 115 -1.70 18.29 -25.19
N GLN A 116 -0.50 18.89 -25.23
CA GLN A 116 0.30 19.10 -24.03
C GLN A 116 -0.40 20.01 -23.01
N ASN A 117 -0.98 21.12 -23.47
CA ASN A 117 -1.73 22.05 -22.61
C ASN A 117 -2.98 21.40 -22.01
N LYS A 118 -3.70 20.59 -22.81
CA LYS A 118 -4.82 19.80 -22.31
C LYS A 118 -4.35 18.82 -21.25
N GLY A 119 -3.24 18.13 -21.47
CA GLY A 119 -2.63 17.21 -20.51
C GLY A 119 -2.30 17.88 -19.17
N VAL A 120 -1.73 19.09 -19.19
CA VAL A 120 -1.49 19.88 -17.96
C VAL A 120 -2.80 20.16 -17.23
N LYS A 121 -3.85 20.58 -17.94
CA LYS A 121 -5.16 20.83 -17.34
C LYS A 121 -5.77 19.56 -16.74
N ASP A 122 -5.72 18.46 -17.48
CA ASP A 122 -6.27 17.18 -17.02
C ASP A 122 -5.49 16.65 -15.80
N PHE A 123 -4.17 16.86 -15.76
CA PHE A 123 -3.33 16.55 -14.60
C PHE A 123 -3.79 17.32 -13.36
N GLU A 124 -3.94 18.65 -13.45
CA GLU A 124 -4.35 19.46 -12.30
C GLU A 124 -5.75 19.10 -11.80
N VAL A 125 -6.72 18.87 -12.70
CA VAL A 125 -8.07 18.42 -12.31
C VAL A 125 -8.02 17.05 -11.62
N GLY A 126 -7.24 16.11 -12.16
CA GLY A 126 -7.03 14.80 -11.52
C GLY A 126 -6.41 14.94 -10.13
N ARG A 127 -5.38 15.79 -9.99
CA ARG A 127 -4.71 16.08 -8.73
C ARG A 127 -5.66 16.66 -7.69
N GLU A 128 -6.44 17.68 -8.05
CA GLU A 128 -7.46 18.29 -7.16
C GLU A 128 -8.47 17.24 -6.67
N ASN A 129 -8.93 16.36 -7.58
CA ASN A 129 -9.84 15.28 -7.22
C ASN A 129 -9.19 14.27 -6.25
N VAL A 130 -7.94 13.87 -6.49
CA VAL A 130 -7.20 12.99 -5.56
C VAL A 130 -7.05 13.65 -4.20
N VAL A 131 -6.58 14.91 -4.15
CA VAL A 131 -6.41 15.69 -2.91
C VAL A 131 -7.73 15.79 -2.13
N SER A 132 -8.86 15.95 -2.82
CA SER A 132 -10.18 15.99 -2.17
C SER A 132 -10.57 14.68 -1.46
N ILE A 133 -9.95 13.56 -1.82
CA ILE A 133 -10.21 12.22 -1.27
C ILE A 133 -9.15 11.83 -0.23
N VAL A 134 -7.87 12.04 -0.54
CA VAL A 134 -6.74 11.52 0.25
C VAL A 134 -6.01 12.59 1.08
N GLY A 135 -6.30 13.87 0.83
CA GLY A 135 -5.58 15.00 1.43
C GLY A 135 -4.25 15.33 0.76
N GLU A 136 -3.83 16.59 0.83
CA GLU A 136 -2.57 17.06 0.23
C GLU A 136 -1.35 16.36 0.85
N ASP A 137 -1.39 16.14 2.16
CA ASP A 137 -0.29 15.52 2.91
C ASP A 137 0.03 14.09 2.46
N ALA A 138 -0.99 13.33 2.02
CA ALA A 138 -0.79 11.99 1.50
C ALA A 138 0.06 12.00 0.21
N LEU A 139 0.02 13.10 -0.56
CA LEU A 139 0.81 13.26 -1.79
C LEU A 139 2.24 13.78 -1.56
N ASN A 140 2.68 13.87 -0.30
CA ASN A 140 4.05 14.24 0.02
C ASN A 140 5.04 13.23 -0.61
N PRO A 141 6.08 13.70 -1.32
CA PRO A 141 7.11 12.84 -1.91
C PRO A 141 7.80 11.89 -0.92
N GLY A 142 7.91 12.29 0.36
CA GLY A 142 8.44 11.45 1.43
C GLY A 142 7.61 10.20 1.74
N ASN A 143 6.34 10.16 1.30
CA ASN A 143 5.47 8.99 1.42
C ASN A 143 5.63 7.99 0.28
N LEU A 144 6.47 8.28 -0.72
CA LEU A 144 6.69 7.40 -1.86
C LEU A 144 7.42 6.11 -1.45
N ARG A 145 6.76 4.98 -1.62
CA ARG A 145 7.31 3.64 -1.46
C ARG A 145 7.64 3.07 -2.85
N LYS A 146 8.88 3.27 -3.29
CA LYS A 146 9.33 2.84 -4.64
C LYS A 146 9.22 1.33 -4.86
N ASP A 147 9.52 0.55 -3.82
CA ASP A 147 9.46 -0.91 -3.89
C ASP A 147 8.02 -1.39 -4.12
N PHE A 148 7.05 -0.78 -3.41
CA PHE A 148 5.64 -1.06 -3.60
C PHE A 148 5.17 -0.83 -5.05
N ILE A 149 5.55 0.27 -5.71
CA ILE A 149 5.18 0.52 -7.12
C ILE A 149 5.77 -0.54 -8.06
N LYS A 150 7.00 -0.97 -7.79
CA LYS A 150 7.68 -2.01 -8.57
C LYS A 150 6.97 -3.35 -8.44
N ASP A 151 6.48 -3.69 -7.26
CA ASP A 151 5.81 -4.96 -6.99
C ASP A 151 4.36 -4.96 -7.48
N LEU A 152 3.65 -3.84 -7.28
CA LEU A 152 2.32 -3.61 -7.87
C LEU A 152 2.35 -3.85 -9.38
N GLY A 153 3.35 -3.32 -10.09
CA GLY A 153 3.50 -3.54 -11.54
C GLY A 153 3.72 -5.00 -11.96
N LYS A 154 4.19 -5.88 -11.05
CA LYS A 154 4.31 -7.33 -11.28
C LYS A 154 2.99 -8.04 -10.96
N GLU A 155 2.38 -7.71 -9.83
CA GLU A 155 1.12 -8.30 -9.35
C GLU A 155 -0.04 -8.05 -10.31
N LEU A 156 -0.13 -6.83 -10.86
CA LEU A 156 -1.12 -6.48 -11.88
C LEU A 156 -0.93 -7.28 -13.19
N LYS A 157 0.25 -7.86 -13.44
CA LYS A 157 0.56 -8.62 -14.67
C LYS A 157 0.38 -10.13 -14.52
N ASP A 158 0.54 -10.67 -13.32
CA ASP A 158 0.25 -12.07 -13.00
C ASP A 158 -0.52 -12.13 -11.67
N PRO A 159 -1.87 -12.08 -11.70
CA PRO A 159 -2.70 -12.08 -10.50
C PRO A 159 -2.66 -13.42 -9.73
N LYS A 160 -1.70 -14.31 -10.02
CA LYS A 160 -1.40 -15.43 -9.14
C LYS A 160 -1.01 -14.90 -7.78
N LYS A 161 -1.73 -15.38 -6.76
CA LYS A 161 -1.55 -15.12 -5.33
C LYS A 161 -0.08 -15.34 -4.92
N ILE A 162 0.73 -14.28 -5.01
CA ILE A 162 2.07 -14.23 -4.43
C ILE A 162 1.87 -14.19 -2.92
N SER A 163 2.68 -14.96 -2.19
CA SER A 163 2.72 -14.81 -0.73
C SER A 163 3.47 -13.51 -0.43
N TYR A 164 2.72 -12.45 -0.17
CA TYR A 164 3.28 -11.13 0.13
C TYR A 164 4.18 -11.19 1.36
N ILE A 165 3.87 -12.12 2.27
CA ILE A 165 4.60 -12.30 3.51
C ILE A 165 5.94 -12.98 3.28
N ASP A 166 6.02 -13.97 2.39
CA ASP A 166 7.29 -14.60 2.02
C ASP A 166 8.26 -13.60 1.39
N ASP A 167 7.76 -12.68 0.55
CA ASP A 167 8.59 -11.66 -0.08
C ASP A 167 8.97 -10.55 0.92
N TYR A 168 8.04 -10.10 1.76
CA TYR A 168 8.35 -9.21 2.87
C TYR A 168 9.44 -9.82 3.78
N MET A 169 9.34 -11.09 4.16
CA MET A 169 10.31 -11.77 5.03
C MET A 169 11.70 -11.95 4.41
N LYS A 170 11.81 -11.97 3.07
CA LYS A 170 13.12 -11.99 2.38
C LYS A 170 13.83 -10.65 2.49
N GLU A 171 13.08 -9.55 2.39
CA GLU A 171 13.62 -8.19 2.33
C GLU A 171 13.72 -7.54 3.72
N ASN A 172 12.75 -7.83 4.60
CA ASN A 172 12.60 -7.29 5.93
C ASN A 172 12.39 -8.41 6.95
N ARG A 173 13.25 -8.48 7.96
CA ARG A 173 13.27 -9.57 8.95
C ARG A 173 12.59 -9.21 10.27
N LEU A 174 11.80 -8.14 10.32
CA LEU A 174 11.24 -7.67 11.58
C LEU A 174 10.10 -8.60 12.01
N LYS A 175 10.30 -9.29 13.14
CA LYS A 175 9.32 -10.23 13.70
C LYS A 175 8.59 -9.62 14.89
N ALA A 176 7.44 -10.21 15.20
CA ALA A 176 6.65 -9.90 16.39
C ALA A 176 7.49 -9.84 17.67
N ARG A 177 8.39 -10.81 17.88
CA ARG A 177 9.29 -10.83 19.03
C ARG A 177 10.21 -9.61 19.11
N ASP A 178 10.76 -9.16 17.98
CA ASP A 178 11.67 -8.01 17.95
C ASP A 178 10.92 -6.72 18.28
N VAL A 179 9.71 -6.56 17.73
CA VAL A 179 8.85 -5.41 17.99
C VAL A 179 8.35 -5.38 19.43
N GLN A 180 8.00 -6.54 20.01
CA GLN A 180 7.53 -6.64 21.40
C GLN A 180 8.54 -6.01 22.39
N PHE A 181 9.84 -6.22 22.19
CA PHE A 181 10.87 -5.71 23.09
C PHE A 181 11.33 -4.28 22.78
N ASP A 182 10.94 -3.72 21.62
CA ASP A 182 11.38 -2.39 21.18
C ASP A 182 10.30 -1.64 20.38
N MET A 183 9.10 -1.57 20.93
CA MET A 183 7.91 -1.07 20.22
C MET A 183 8.03 0.41 19.80
N GLU A 184 8.53 1.28 20.69
CA GLU A 184 8.65 2.73 20.44
C GLU A 184 9.56 3.05 19.24
N ASN A 185 10.59 2.23 19.00
CA ASN A 185 11.52 2.42 17.86
C ASN A 185 11.06 1.70 16.58
N ASN A 186 9.95 0.96 16.64
CA ASN A 186 9.39 0.21 15.52
C ASN A 186 7.98 0.65 15.12
N LEU A 187 7.54 1.82 15.59
CA LEU A 187 6.32 2.46 15.11
C LEU A 187 6.38 2.74 13.60
N ASP A 188 5.22 2.64 12.95
CA ASP A 188 5.03 2.83 11.51
C ASP A 188 5.88 1.90 10.61
N LYS A 189 6.53 0.89 11.20
CA LYS A 189 7.21 -0.18 10.47
C LYS A 189 6.33 -1.41 10.41
N ASN A 190 6.29 -2.02 9.23
CA ASN A 190 5.72 -3.35 9.09
C ASN A 190 6.57 -4.36 9.87
N PHE A 191 5.94 -5.43 10.36
CA PHE A 191 6.57 -6.61 10.94
C PHE A 191 5.64 -7.81 10.77
N VAL A 192 6.19 -9.02 10.87
CA VAL A 192 5.40 -10.25 10.65
C VAL A 192 5.02 -10.91 11.98
N VAL A 193 3.75 -11.31 12.05
CA VAL A 193 3.19 -12.16 13.11
C VAL A 193 2.67 -13.44 12.47
N GLU A 194 3.27 -14.59 12.80
CA GLU A 194 2.82 -15.90 12.35
C GLU A 194 2.41 -16.75 13.54
N GLY A 195 1.25 -17.39 13.46
CA GLY A 195 0.77 -18.27 14.51
C GLY A 195 -0.71 -18.57 14.44
N THR A 196 -1.26 -19.03 15.56
CA THR A 196 -2.66 -19.43 15.64
C THR A 196 -3.53 -18.27 16.10
N ALA A 197 -4.42 -17.80 15.22
CA ALA A 197 -5.39 -16.73 15.47
C ALA A 197 -6.72 -17.29 16.01
N THR A 198 -7.36 -16.55 16.92
CA THR A 198 -8.73 -16.80 17.40
C THR A 198 -9.44 -15.45 17.56
N LEU A 199 -10.73 -15.36 17.24
CA LEU A 199 -11.51 -14.14 17.52
C LEU A 199 -11.42 -13.77 19.00
N ASP A 200 -11.29 -12.47 19.25
CA ASP A 200 -11.19 -11.89 20.59
C ASP A 200 -11.98 -10.56 20.61
N ASP A 201 -12.32 -10.07 21.80
CA ASP A 201 -13.07 -8.83 22.03
C ASP A 201 -12.22 -7.79 22.81
N TYR A 202 -10.91 -7.98 22.83
CA TYR A 202 -9.99 -7.06 23.49
C TYR A 202 -9.75 -5.78 22.66
N TYR A 203 -10.46 -4.70 23.02
CA TYR A 203 -10.28 -3.33 22.50
C TYR A 203 -9.81 -2.40 23.63
N ASN A 204 -8.61 -1.82 23.49
CA ASN A 204 -8.01 -0.95 24.51
C ASN A 204 -6.95 -0.02 23.88
N TYR A 205 -6.49 0.97 24.65
CA TYR A 205 -5.49 1.94 24.23
C TYR A 205 -5.91 2.69 22.95
N GLY A 206 -5.03 2.81 21.95
CA GLY A 206 -5.38 3.43 20.66
C GLY A 206 -6.16 2.52 19.70
N PHE A 207 -6.64 1.39 20.19
CA PHE A 207 -7.58 0.50 19.50
C PHE A 207 -8.84 0.34 20.35
N GLY A 208 -9.46 1.46 20.73
CA GLY A 208 -10.63 1.49 21.61
C GLY A 208 -11.92 1.06 20.92
N ASN A 209 -13.02 1.08 21.67
CA ASN A 209 -14.33 0.61 21.19
C ASN A 209 -14.84 1.38 19.96
N GLU A 210 -14.34 2.58 19.69
CA GLU A 210 -14.67 3.36 18.51
C GLU A 210 -14.31 2.67 17.18
N ILE A 211 -13.44 1.66 17.21
CA ILE A 211 -13.07 0.89 16.01
C ILE A 211 -13.79 -0.45 15.90
N GLU A 212 -14.62 -0.88 16.86
CA GLU A 212 -15.23 -2.22 16.87
C GLU A 212 -16.19 -2.45 15.68
N ASP A 213 -16.86 -1.38 15.25
CA ASP A 213 -17.79 -1.39 14.11
C ASP A 213 -17.06 -1.69 12.78
N ILE A 214 -15.79 -1.31 12.71
CA ILE A 214 -14.99 -1.27 11.48
C ILE A 214 -13.82 -2.26 11.47
N TYR A 215 -13.36 -2.69 12.64
CA TYR A 215 -12.31 -3.68 12.84
C TYR A 215 -12.82 -4.83 13.72
N PHE A 216 -12.37 -6.06 13.42
CA PHE A 216 -12.44 -7.17 14.37
C PHE A 216 -11.07 -7.42 14.99
N CYS A 217 -11.05 -7.84 16.25
CA CYS A 217 -9.84 -8.27 16.94
C CYS A 217 -9.67 -9.79 16.81
N ALA A 218 -8.45 -10.23 16.53
CA ALA A 218 -8.05 -11.62 16.72
C ALA A 218 -6.78 -11.68 17.56
N ARG A 219 -6.82 -12.52 18.58
CA ARG A 219 -5.63 -12.86 19.36
C ARG A 219 -4.84 -13.92 18.61
N VAL A 220 -3.58 -13.60 18.31
CA VAL A 220 -2.63 -14.50 17.66
C VAL A 220 -1.62 -14.97 18.69
N VAL A 221 -1.48 -16.28 18.83
CA VAL A 221 -0.41 -16.92 19.61
C VAL A 221 0.74 -17.23 18.66
N PRO A 222 1.87 -16.49 18.72
CA PRO A 222 2.93 -16.62 17.73
C PRO A 222 3.76 -17.91 17.88
N ASP A 223 4.25 -18.43 16.76
CA ASP A 223 5.09 -19.63 16.75
C ASP A 223 6.53 -19.38 17.26
N ASP A 224 6.97 -18.12 17.27
CA ASP A 224 8.32 -17.71 17.68
C ASP A 224 8.49 -17.60 19.22
N GLY A 225 7.47 -18.02 19.97
CA GLY A 225 7.44 -18.00 21.43
C GLY A 225 7.43 -16.59 22.02
N SER A 226 7.01 -15.58 21.25
CA SER A 226 6.62 -14.27 21.78
C SER A 226 5.25 -14.33 22.47
N ASP A 227 4.91 -13.29 23.23
CA ASP A 227 3.59 -13.21 23.88
C ASP A 227 2.48 -13.02 22.83
N SER A 228 1.24 -13.34 23.20
CA SER A 228 0.10 -13.17 22.29
C SER A 228 -0.03 -11.73 21.79
N TRP A 229 -0.36 -11.59 20.51
CA TRP A 229 -0.65 -10.31 19.86
C TRP A 229 -2.15 -10.15 19.62
N TYR A 230 -2.68 -8.97 19.88
CA TYR A 230 -4.05 -8.58 19.52
C TYR A 230 -3.99 -7.81 18.21
N LEU A 231 -4.41 -8.47 17.14
CA LEU A 231 -4.35 -7.95 15.79
C LEU A 231 -5.71 -7.43 15.36
N TYR A 232 -5.74 -6.22 14.85
CA TYR A 232 -6.96 -5.55 14.40
C TYR A 232 -7.04 -5.57 12.88
N PHE A 233 -8.07 -6.23 12.38
CA PHE A 233 -8.33 -6.45 10.96
C PHE A 233 -9.53 -5.62 10.54
N GLU A 234 -9.41 -4.83 9.47
CA GLU A 234 -10.56 -4.13 8.92
C GLU A 234 -11.59 -5.16 8.41
N ARG A 235 -12.83 -5.03 8.88
CA ARG A 235 -13.84 -6.09 8.80
C ARG A 235 -14.26 -6.39 7.35
N ARG A 236 -14.20 -5.42 6.44
CA ARG A 236 -14.56 -5.59 5.03
C ARG A 236 -13.41 -6.24 4.26
N SER A 237 -12.20 -5.68 4.36
CA SER A 237 -10.99 -6.16 3.71
C SER A 237 -10.64 -7.59 4.10
N PHE A 238 -10.92 -7.98 5.35
CA PHE A 238 -10.62 -9.32 5.86
C PHE A 238 -11.87 -10.14 6.18
N LYS A 239 -12.97 -9.91 5.46
CA LYS A 239 -14.25 -10.60 5.68
C LYS A 239 -14.11 -12.13 5.66
N ASP A 240 -13.36 -12.68 4.71
CA ASP A 240 -13.20 -14.13 4.58
C ASP A 240 -12.50 -14.74 5.80
N LEU A 241 -11.47 -14.06 6.32
CA LEU A 241 -10.82 -14.47 7.56
C LEU A 241 -11.76 -14.34 8.77
N PHE A 242 -12.54 -13.25 8.85
CA PHE A 242 -13.51 -13.07 9.93
C PHE A 242 -14.52 -14.21 9.99
N GLU A 243 -15.12 -14.58 8.86
CA GLU A 243 -16.07 -15.69 8.80
C GLU A 243 -15.39 -17.04 9.12
N ALA A 244 -14.16 -17.23 8.67
CA ALA A 244 -13.41 -18.44 8.97
C ALA A 244 -13.12 -18.57 10.48
N LEU A 245 -12.70 -17.50 11.15
CA LEU A 245 -12.41 -17.50 12.59
C LEU A 245 -13.65 -17.68 13.47
N LYS A 246 -14.87 -17.44 12.97
CA LYS A 246 -16.12 -17.82 13.67
C LYS A 246 -16.25 -19.33 13.86
N SER A 247 -15.57 -20.12 13.02
CA SER A 247 -15.60 -21.59 13.08
C SER A 247 -14.54 -22.17 14.02
N GLY A 248 -13.63 -21.34 14.54
CA GLY A 248 -12.56 -21.75 15.45
C GLY A 248 -11.24 -21.04 15.17
N SER A 249 -10.17 -21.59 15.75
CA SER A 249 -8.82 -21.04 15.55
C SER A 249 -8.26 -21.39 14.17
N ILE A 250 -7.53 -20.46 13.57
CA ILE A 250 -6.95 -20.60 12.22
C ILE A 250 -5.49 -20.21 12.25
N TYR A 251 -4.67 -20.89 11.45
CA TYR A 251 -3.29 -20.48 11.28
C TYR A 251 -3.20 -19.27 10.35
N VAL A 252 -2.56 -18.21 10.81
CA VAL A 252 -2.35 -16.98 10.03
C VAL A 252 -0.88 -16.64 9.95
N SER A 253 -0.48 -16.08 8.83
CA SER A 253 0.70 -15.25 8.71
C SER A 253 0.19 -13.86 8.36
N ALA A 254 0.62 -12.83 9.09
CA ALA A 254 0.14 -11.46 8.90
C ALA A 254 1.29 -10.45 8.92
N THR A 255 1.28 -9.53 7.94
CA THR A 255 2.08 -8.30 8.02
C THR A 255 1.28 -7.28 8.81
N SER A 256 1.86 -6.79 9.89
CA SER A 256 1.24 -5.90 10.86
C SER A 256 2.08 -4.64 11.06
N GLU A 257 1.45 -3.57 11.53
CA GLU A 257 2.15 -2.34 11.93
C GLU A 257 1.53 -1.76 13.20
N ILE A 258 2.30 -0.90 13.88
CA ILE A 258 1.81 -0.11 15.01
C ILE A 258 1.82 1.35 14.56
N PRO A 259 0.66 1.90 14.18
CA PRO A 259 0.61 3.29 13.74
C PRO A 259 0.96 4.21 14.89
N SER A 260 1.92 5.13 14.71
CA SER A 260 2.38 6.02 15.77
C SER A 260 1.28 6.91 16.34
N TYR A 261 0.24 7.22 15.55
CA TYR A 261 -0.92 7.98 16.01
C TYR A 261 -1.90 7.17 16.89
N LYS A 262 -1.84 5.83 16.84
CA LYS A 262 -2.59 4.93 17.74
C LYS A 262 -1.73 4.42 18.91
N TYR A 263 -0.42 4.63 18.86
CA TYR A 263 0.46 4.14 19.89
C TYR A 263 0.24 4.87 21.22
N VAL A 264 0.02 4.11 22.29
CA VAL A 264 0.01 4.60 23.67
C VAL A 264 1.19 4.00 24.41
N LYS A 265 1.98 4.85 25.08
CA LYS A 265 3.14 4.39 25.85
C LYS A 265 2.74 3.33 26.87
N GLY A 266 3.40 2.17 26.80
CA GLY A 266 3.12 1.02 27.66
C GLY A 266 1.93 0.18 27.23
N GLN A 267 1.38 0.37 26.02
CA GLN A 267 0.40 -0.57 25.46
C GLN A 267 1.00 -1.98 25.33
N GLY A 268 0.12 -2.98 25.37
CA GLY A 268 0.52 -4.36 25.10
C GLY A 268 0.80 -4.62 23.61
N ASN A 269 1.00 -5.90 23.29
CA ASN A 269 1.20 -6.40 21.93
C ASN A 269 -0.06 -6.20 21.07
N MET A 270 -0.19 -5.03 20.47
CA MET A 270 -1.36 -4.59 19.71
C MET A 270 -0.91 -3.97 18.40
N ALA A 271 -1.52 -4.40 17.30
CA ALA A 271 -1.14 -3.91 15.98
C ALA A 271 -2.29 -3.96 14.98
N GLN A 272 -2.22 -3.09 13.99
CA GLN A 272 -3.13 -3.09 12.85
C GLN A 272 -2.58 -4.02 11.77
N VAL A 273 -3.45 -4.84 11.16
CA VAL A 273 -3.06 -5.73 10.07
C VAL A 273 -3.11 -5.01 8.74
N ARG A 274 -2.06 -5.20 7.94
CA ARG A 274 -1.96 -4.73 6.56
C ARG A 274 -2.34 -5.81 5.56
N GLU A 275 -1.82 -7.01 5.77
CA GLU A 275 -2.00 -8.17 4.89
C GLU A 275 -2.05 -9.46 5.71
N VAL A 276 -2.78 -10.46 5.22
CA VAL A 276 -2.88 -11.76 5.89
C VAL A 276 -3.04 -12.90 4.90
N GLU A 277 -2.36 -14.00 5.21
CA GLU A 277 -2.54 -15.30 4.58
C GLU A 277 -2.97 -16.30 5.64
N PHE A 278 -3.98 -17.13 5.35
CA PHE A 278 -4.54 -18.07 6.32
C PHE A 278 -4.87 -19.43 5.70
N LYS A 279 -4.81 -20.48 6.53
CA LYS A 279 -4.99 -21.89 6.15
C LYS A 279 -5.92 -22.63 7.10
#